data_AF-A0A7Y5NCH0-F1
#
_entry.id   AF-A0A7Y5NCH0-F1
#
_cell.length_a   1.000
_cell.length_b   1.000
_cell.length_c   1.000
_cell.angle_alpha   90.00
_cell.angle_beta   90.00
_cell.angle_gamma   90.00
#
_symmetry.space_group_name_H-M   'P 1'
#
loop_
_entity.id
_entity.type
_entity.pdbx_description
1 polymer ?
#
loop_
_entity_poly.entity_id
_entity_poly.type
_entity_poly.pdbx_seq_one_letter_code
_entity_poly.pdbx_strand_id
1 'polypeptide(L)'
;MRNCCAILAAALLATACTEKLGSGRACPDLCPIEEVFISDTTIQGVVVDSTVFAGPAVGSEGRILLATRTDGAIDLRGVLRFDTLPNTFTVTKNGTTVTDTIQGVLQSQLVVSGADTSTRQIPAGDSNVIAAYDVDTVGVLDTAVSPVAALFVPSRKLGEGRFPSVLAIDTMRIPLNDSIVGARMVGNGRLRIGLRIESGGNTTVRLSSTTGSRQPVLRYRAFSGADTTSKDTLLTWYPNSGSPTDDQVVKAQLADYTLVVKGTPPPPTGVFAVGGVRGRRTYLAFDVPRRLLDSTQIVRATLHLSQVPAPLAEPGDTALLEALLGTAKGVVKDISKRTLFHEPVTFDINGRIVGAMSGLPQVAIKADTTATRSIEVAPILRQWANVDSTDVPHTIILQLPTEGIELTELWFASLEATPALRPTLQITFVPRNAPGIP
;
A
#
# COMPACT_ATOMS: atom_id res chain seq x y z
N MET A 1 59.40 20.98 -34.91
CA MET A 1 60.35 21.69 -35.79
C MET A 1 59.92 21.47 -37.24
N ARG A 2 59.84 22.57 -38.00
CA ARG A 2 59.49 22.72 -39.43
C ARG A 2 58.00 22.55 -39.78
N ASN A 3 57.42 23.33 -40.68
CA ASN A 3 57.42 24.77 -41.02
C ASN A 3 56.53 24.90 -42.26
N CYS A 4 55.78 26.01 -42.33
CA CYS A 4 55.29 26.70 -43.53
C CYS A 4 54.18 26.03 -44.36
N CYS A 5 52.94 26.54 -44.32
CA CYS A 5 52.42 27.73 -45.01
C CYS A 5 52.11 27.50 -46.51
N ALA A 6 50.83 27.51 -46.85
CA ALA A 6 50.31 28.25 -48.00
C ALA A 6 48.79 28.46 -47.86
N ILE A 7 48.43 29.73 -47.69
CA ILE A 7 47.08 30.30 -47.71
C ILE A 7 46.66 30.43 -49.19
N LEU A 8 45.43 30.08 -49.54
CA LEU A 8 44.70 30.79 -50.58
C LEU A 8 43.19 30.75 -50.28
N ALA A 9 42.66 31.91 -49.90
CA ALA A 9 41.25 32.14 -49.62
C ALA A 9 40.50 32.43 -50.93
N ALA A 10 39.39 31.72 -51.16
CA ALA A 10 38.37 32.11 -52.13
C ALA A 10 37.12 32.53 -51.34
N ALA A 11 36.78 33.82 -51.47
CA ALA A 11 35.56 34.40 -50.91
C ALA A 11 34.34 34.01 -51.76
N LEU A 12 33.33 33.41 -51.13
CA LEU A 12 31.97 33.31 -51.65
C LEU A 12 31.04 33.87 -50.58
N LEU A 13 30.44 35.01 -50.92
CA LEU A 13 29.40 35.71 -50.17
C LEU A 13 28.17 34.81 -50.11
N ALA A 14 27.95 34.15 -48.98
CA ALA A 14 26.65 33.65 -48.59
C ALA A 14 26.08 34.61 -47.55
N THR A 15 25.07 35.37 -47.96
CA THR A 15 24.19 36.15 -47.08
C THR A 15 23.46 35.18 -46.16
N ALA A 16 24.06 34.89 -45.01
CA ALA A 16 23.36 34.27 -43.90
C ALA A 16 22.25 35.22 -43.44
N CYS A 17 21.01 34.83 -43.71
CA CYS A 17 19.88 35.32 -42.92
C CYS A 17 20.16 34.88 -41.49
N THR A 18 20.71 35.80 -40.71
CA THR A 18 20.78 35.65 -39.26
C THR A 18 19.36 35.87 -38.77
N GLU A 19 18.59 34.79 -38.62
CA GLU A 19 17.35 34.85 -37.86
C GLU A 19 17.71 35.18 -36.41
N LYS A 20 17.68 36.48 -36.15
CA LYS A 20 17.75 37.05 -34.82
C LYS A 20 16.39 36.80 -34.19
N LEU A 21 16.22 35.68 -33.47
CA LEU A 21 15.13 35.43 -32.52
C LEU A 21 15.27 36.38 -31.30
N GLY A 22 15.34 37.68 -31.58
CA GLY A 22 15.40 38.74 -30.60
C GLY A 22 13.97 39.17 -30.26
N SER A 23 13.44 38.59 -29.19
CA SER A 23 12.36 39.11 -28.34
C SER A 23 11.04 39.51 -29.02
N GLY A 24 9.92 38.94 -28.56
CA GLY A 24 8.54 39.32 -28.92
C GLY A 24 8.15 40.75 -28.47
N ARG A 25 8.83 41.76 -29.00
CA ARG A 25 8.58 43.20 -28.74
C ARG A 25 8.36 44.00 -30.04
N ALA A 26 8.21 43.33 -31.18
CA ALA A 26 8.17 44.01 -32.48
C ALA A 26 6.84 44.71 -32.82
N CYS A 27 5.75 44.48 -32.08
CA CYS A 27 4.47 45.19 -32.29
C CYS A 27 3.67 45.28 -30.97
N PRO A 28 3.78 46.37 -30.18
CA PRO A 28 2.96 46.58 -28.99
C PRO A 28 1.46 46.71 -29.29
N ASP A 29 1.12 47.23 -30.47
CA ASP A 29 -0.28 47.48 -30.88
C ASP A 29 -1.02 46.22 -31.35
N LEU A 30 -0.30 45.15 -31.71
CA LEU A 30 -0.88 43.87 -32.14
C LEU A 30 -0.81 42.78 -31.05
N CYS A 31 -0.05 43.03 -29.99
CA CYS A 31 0.00 42.20 -28.79
C CYS A 31 -0.10 43.12 -27.58
N PRO A 32 -1.31 43.61 -27.20
CA PRO A 32 -1.46 44.26 -25.92
C PRO A 32 -0.91 43.29 -24.87
N ILE A 33 0.13 43.70 -24.16
CA ILE A 33 0.58 42.99 -22.97
C ILE A 33 -0.53 43.23 -21.96
N GLU A 34 -1.60 42.44 -22.01
CA GLU A 34 -2.54 42.36 -20.90
C GLU A 34 -1.72 41.88 -19.71
N GLU A 35 -1.55 42.75 -18.72
CA GLU A 35 -1.01 42.36 -17.43
C GLU A 35 -1.93 41.26 -16.87
N VAL A 36 -1.46 40.02 -16.93
CA VAL A 36 -2.18 38.89 -16.37
C VAL A 36 -2.16 39.05 -14.85
N PHE A 37 -3.28 39.51 -14.28
CA PHE A 37 -3.43 39.65 -12.84
C PHE A 37 -3.48 38.27 -12.18
N ILE A 38 -2.40 37.88 -11.53
CA ILE A 38 -2.34 36.66 -10.72
C ILE A 38 -2.79 37.01 -9.30
N SER A 39 -3.82 36.32 -8.82
CA SER A 39 -4.33 36.43 -7.45
C SER A 39 -3.97 35.19 -6.64
N ASP A 40 -3.69 35.37 -5.34
CA ASP A 40 -3.43 34.28 -4.41
C ASP A 40 -4.40 34.36 -3.23
N THR A 41 -4.93 33.21 -2.82
CA THR A 41 -5.86 33.12 -1.69
C THR A 41 -5.65 31.83 -0.92
N THR A 42 -5.75 31.91 0.40
CA THR A 42 -5.70 30.73 1.28
C THR A 42 -7.07 30.48 1.87
N ILE A 43 -7.61 29.30 1.65
CA ILE A 43 -8.85 28.86 2.29
C ILE A 43 -8.52 27.95 3.48
N GLN A 44 -9.12 28.25 4.62
CA GLN A 44 -9.23 27.33 5.76
C GLN A 44 -10.56 26.55 5.64
N GLY A 45 -10.88 26.15 4.41
CA GLY A 45 -12.21 25.67 4.03
C GLY A 45 -12.43 24.18 4.25
N VAL A 46 -11.59 23.49 5.03
CA VAL A 46 -11.89 22.09 5.34
C VAL A 46 -13.10 22.09 6.27
N VAL A 47 -14.19 21.50 5.81
CA VAL A 47 -15.46 21.42 6.54
C VAL A 47 -15.61 20.10 7.28
N VAL A 48 -14.93 19.06 6.79
CA VAL A 48 -14.88 17.75 7.41
C VAL A 48 -13.48 17.19 7.20
N ASP A 49 -12.84 16.76 8.27
CA ASP A 49 -11.73 15.82 8.21
C ASP A 49 -11.98 14.60 9.10
N SER A 50 -11.53 13.45 8.62
CA SER A 50 -11.67 12.22 9.38
C SER A 50 -10.66 11.19 8.90
N THR A 51 -9.98 10.55 9.86
CA THR A 51 -9.29 9.29 9.61
C THR A 51 -10.30 8.16 9.65
N VAL A 52 -10.32 7.36 8.60
CA VAL A 52 -11.14 6.16 8.49
C VAL A 52 -10.26 4.94 8.23
N PHE A 53 -10.71 3.80 8.74
CA PHE A 53 -10.12 2.49 8.45
C PHE A 53 -10.76 1.95 7.17
N ALA A 54 -10.26 2.42 6.03
CA ALA A 54 -10.77 2.07 4.71
C ALA A 54 -9.72 1.40 3.81
N GLY A 55 -8.46 1.35 4.24
CA GLY A 55 -7.40 0.61 3.56
C GLY A 55 -7.67 -0.89 3.55
N PRO A 56 -6.84 -1.68 2.84
CA PRO A 56 -7.24 -2.92 2.19
C PRO A 56 -8.05 -3.84 3.12
N ALA A 57 -9.13 -4.42 2.57
CA ALA A 57 -9.89 -5.43 3.27
C ALA A 57 -8.96 -6.55 3.75
N VAL A 58 -9.26 -7.14 4.91
CA VAL A 58 -8.44 -8.22 5.48
C VAL A 58 -8.27 -9.35 4.47
N GLY A 59 -7.02 -9.69 4.17
CA GLY A 59 -6.64 -10.70 3.19
C GLY A 59 -6.55 -10.22 1.74
N SER A 60 -6.88 -8.95 1.48
CA SER A 60 -6.57 -8.30 0.21
C SER A 60 -5.21 -7.61 0.20
N GLU A 61 -4.49 -7.63 1.32
CA GLU A 61 -3.15 -7.04 1.39
C GLU A 61 -2.21 -7.78 0.44
N GLY A 62 -1.44 -7.03 -0.35
CA GLY A 62 -0.46 -7.62 -1.27
C GLY A 62 0.66 -8.40 -0.58
N ARG A 63 0.76 -8.31 0.75
CA ARG A 63 1.81 -8.89 1.61
C ARG A 63 1.25 -9.23 2.99
N ILE A 64 1.81 -10.26 3.63
CA ILE A 64 1.58 -10.57 5.04
C ILE A 64 2.66 -9.90 5.88
N LEU A 65 2.28 -8.98 6.74
CA LEU A 65 3.20 -8.24 7.60
C LEU A 65 3.31 -8.93 8.97
N LEU A 66 4.51 -9.41 9.30
CA LEU A 66 4.85 -9.86 10.64
C LEU A 66 5.66 -8.77 11.33
N ALA A 67 5.32 -8.44 12.56
CA ALA A 67 6.09 -7.48 13.32
C ALA A 67 5.96 -7.70 14.82
N THR A 68 7.04 -7.46 15.53
CA THR A 68 7.09 -7.46 16.99
C THR A 68 7.98 -6.31 17.46
N ARG A 69 7.64 -5.73 18.62
CA ARG A 69 8.48 -4.78 19.34
C ARG A 69 8.66 -5.20 20.79
N THR A 70 9.84 -4.92 21.33
CA THR A 70 10.19 -5.25 22.72
C THR A 70 9.40 -4.45 23.75
N ASP A 71 8.91 -3.26 23.37
CA ASP A 71 7.98 -2.44 24.17
C ASP A 71 6.53 -2.98 24.20
N GLY A 72 6.24 -4.02 23.41
CA GLY A 72 4.92 -4.63 23.30
C GLY A 72 3.86 -3.75 22.62
N ALA A 73 4.25 -2.66 21.96
CA ALA A 73 3.34 -1.76 21.24
C ALA A 73 2.85 -2.34 19.91
N ILE A 74 3.65 -3.23 19.29
CA ILE A 74 3.34 -3.88 18.01
C ILE A 74 3.40 -5.41 18.18
N ASP A 75 2.34 -6.08 17.74
CA ASP A 75 2.24 -7.54 17.63
C ASP A 75 1.38 -7.84 16.40
N LEU A 76 2.05 -8.12 15.28
CA LEU A 76 1.43 -8.51 14.02
C LEU A 76 1.83 -9.93 13.68
N ARG A 77 0.81 -10.71 13.34
CA ARG A 77 0.93 -12.14 13.06
C ARG A 77 0.34 -12.43 11.69
N GLY A 78 0.80 -13.48 11.04
CA GLY A 78 0.24 -13.94 9.78
C GLY A 78 -0.71 -15.11 10.00
N VAL A 79 -1.70 -15.26 9.15
CA VAL A 79 -2.52 -16.47 9.10
C VAL A 79 -2.57 -16.97 7.66
N LEU A 80 -2.34 -18.26 7.46
CA LEU A 80 -2.49 -18.97 6.21
C LEU A 80 -3.52 -20.08 6.41
N ARG A 81 -4.49 -20.19 5.52
CA ARG A 81 -5.54 -21.21 5.60
C ARG A 81 -5.35 -22.26 4.53
N PHE A 82 -5.53 -23.51 4.92
CA PHE A 82 -5.64 -24.66 4.03
C PHE A 82 -6.91 -25.40 4.47
N ASP A 83 -8.06 -24.80 4.18
CA ASP A 83 -9.35 -25.30 4.64
C ASP A 83 -9.80 -26.55 3.88
N THR A 84 -9.32 -26.71 2.65
CA THR A 84 -9.42 -27.96 1.91
C THR A 84 -8.01 -28.50 1.74
N LEU A 85 -7.77 -29.72 2.23
CA LEU A 85 -6.54 -30.47 2.01
C LEU A 85 -6.86 -31.70 1.15
N PRO A 86 -5.94 -32.11 0.27
CA PRO A 86 -6.14 -33.34 -0.49
C PRO A 86 -6.01 -34.54 0.45
N ASN A 87 -6.82 -35.56 0.21
CA ASN A 87 -6.72 -36.87 0.86
C ASN A 87 -6.22 -37.96 -0.09
N THR A 88 -5.93 -37.60 -1.34
CA THR A 88 -5.43 -38.50 -2.37
C THR A 88 -4.25 -37.86 -3.10
N PHE A 89 -3.41 -38.70 -3.69
CA PHE A 89 -2.27 -38.28 -4.49
C PHE A 89 -2.03 -39.26 -5.63
N THR A 90 -1.32 -38.81 -6.66
CA THR A 90 -0.99 -39.66 -7.81
C THR A 90 0.43 -40.20 -7.64
N VAL A 91 0.60 -41.51 -7.83
CA VAL A 91 1.87 -42.21 -7.69
C VAL A 91 2.04 -43.21 -8.82
N THR A 92 3.28 -43.42 -9.28
CA THR A 92 3.59 -44.47 -10.25
C THR A 92 3.97 -45.75 -9.52
N LYS A 93 3.16 -46.81 -9.69
CA LYS A 93 3.43 -48.15 -9.15
C LYS A 93 3.60 -49.12 -10.31
N ASN A 94 4.71 -49.84 -10.36
CA ASN A 94 5.00 -50.83 -11.42
C ASN A 94 4.81 -50.26 -12.85
N GLY A 95 5.27 -49.03 -13.08
CA GLY A 95 5.14 -48.36 -14.39
C GLY A 95 3.75 -47.81 -14.73
N THR A 96 2.76 -47.95 -13.84
CA THR A 96 1.40 -47.42 -14.02
C THR A 96 1.12 -46.29 -13.05
N THR A 97 0.60 -45.16 -13.56
CA THR A 97 0.15 -44.03 -12.75
C THR A 97 -1.21 -44.34 -12.14
N VAL A 98 -1.30 -44.33 -10.81
CA VAL A 98 -2.51 -44.61 -10.04
C VAL A 98 -2.79 -43.50 -9.03
N THR A 99 -4.07 -43.24 -8.74
CA THR A 99 -4.48 -42.39 -7.62
C THR A 99 -4.58 -43.23 -6.36
N ASP A 100 -3.91 -42.80 -5.30
CA ASP A 100 -3.85 -43.49 -4.01
C ASP A 100 -4.31 -42.57 -2.87
N THR A 101 -4.70 -43.15 -1.74
CA THR A 101 -5.14 -42.41 -0.56
C THR A 101 -3.94 -42.09 0.32
N ILE A 102 -3.87 -40.83 0.78
CA ILE A 102 -2.85 -40.39 1.74
C ILE A 102 -3.12 -41.08 3.07
N GLN A 103 -2.13 -41.83 3.59
CA GLN A 103 -2.18 -42.39 4.95
C GLN A 103 -1.19 -41.71 5.90
N GLY A 104 -0.25 -40.94 5.36
CA GLY A 104 0.62 -40.07 6.12
C GLY A 104 1.47 -39.20 5.21
N VAL A 105 2.24 -38.30 5.84
CA VAL A 105 3.15 -37.38 5.17
C VAL A 105 4.52 -37.34 5.83
N LEU A 106 5.52 -36.91 5.07
CA LEU A 106 6.89 -36.69 5.50
C LEU A 106 7.43 -35.39 4.92
N GLN A 107 8.39 -34.79 5.63
CA GLN A 107 9.08 -33.56 5.19
C GLN A 107 8.10 -32.42 4.90
N SER A 108 7.05 -32.32 5.71
CA SER A 108 6.09 -31.24 5.67
C SER A 108 6.80 -29.93 5.97
N GLN A 109 6.60 -28.95 5.10
CA GLN A 109 7.20 -27.64 5.24
C GLN A 109 6.25 -26.59 4.68
N LEU A 110 6.14 -25.49 5.41
CA LEU A 110 5.57 -24.27 4.86
C LEU A 110 6.68 -23.52 4.14
N VAL A 111 6.42 -23.16 2.88
CA VAL A 111 7.33 -22.37 2.07
C VAL A 111 6.73 -20.98 1.90
N VAL A 112 7.45 -19.97 2.36
CA VAL A 112 7.07 -18.55 2.24
C VAL A 112 8.20 -17.79 1.58
N SER A 113 7.91 -16.68 0.90
CA SER A 113 8.95 -15.83 0.31
C SER A 113 8.93 -14.44 0.93
N GLY A 114 10.12 -13.92 1.23
CA GLY A 114 10.32 -12.50 1.48
C GLY A 114 9.87 -11.67 0.28
N ALA A 115 9.39 -10.47 0.55
CA ALA A 115 8.56 -9.76 -0.41
C ALA A 115 9.06 -8.36 -0.78
N ASP A 116 10.24 -7.95 -0.29
CA ASP A 116 10.72 -6.58 -0.43
C ASP A 116 12.24 -6.39 -0.27
N THR A 117 12.81 -5.42 -0.99
CA THR A 117 14.16 -4.84 -0.85
C THR A 117 14.22 -3.60 0.05
N SER A 118 13.10 -3.18 0.64
CA SER A 118 13.01 -1.90 1.38
C SER A 118 13.87 -1.85 2.66
N THR A 119 14.31 -0.63 2.95
CA THR A 119 15.39 -0.19 3.85
C THR A 119 15.20 -0.38 5.36
N ARG A 120 14.12 -1.00 5.83
CA ARG A 120 13.93 -1.21 7.27
C ARG A 120 14.81 -2.37 7.72
N GLN A 121 15.90 -2.03 8.40
CA GLN A 121 16.92 -2.97 8.89
C GLN A 121 16.25 -4.07 9.71
N ILE A 122 16.13 -5.27 9.15
CA ILE A 122 16.02 -6.47 9.98
C ILE A 122 17.31 -6.47 10.81
N PRO A 123 17.26 -6.41 12.16
CA PRO A 123 18.47 -6.40 12.96
C PRO A 123 19.38 -7.53 12.52
N ALA A 124 20.63 -7.19 12.18
CA ALA A 124 21.61 -8.18 11.80
C ALA A 124 21.89 -9.08 13.00
N GLY A 125 21.43 -10.33 12.92
CA GLY A 125 21.64 -11.34 13.95
C GLY A 125 21.01 -12.68 13.57
N ASP A 126 21.63 -13.78 14.01
CA ASP A 126 21.23 -15.17 13.74
C ASP A 126 19.93 -15.61 14.46
N SER A 127 19.21 -14.69 15.10
CA SER A 127 18.14 -14.96 16.08
C SER A 127 16.73 -14.65 15.61
N ASN A 128 16.57 -14.34 14.32
CA ASN A 128 15.29 -14.06 13.71
C ASN A 128 14.54 -15.37 13.43
N VAL A 129 13.59 -15.72 14.31
CA VAL A 129 12.81 -16.95 14.24
C VAL A 129 11.36 -16.61 13.92
N ILE A 130 10.80 -17.27 12.89
CA ILE A 130 9.35 -17.32 12.65
C ILE A 130 8.87 -18.70 13.08
N ALA A 131 7.95 -18.72 14.04
CA ALA A 131 7.26 -19.94 14.46
C ALA A 131 5.91 -20.06 13.75
N ALA A 132 5.60 -21.30 13.37
CA ALA A 132 4.32 -21.71 12.82
C ALA A 132 3.48 -22.38 13.91
N TYR A 133 2.20 -22.02 13.98
CA TYR A 133 1.24 -22.47 14.99
C TYR A 133 -0.03 -23.02 14.35
N ASP A 134 -0.64 -24.04 14.93
CA ASP A 134 -1.98 -24.49 14.56
C ASP A 134 -3.04 -23.54 15.14
N VAL A 135 -3.57 -22.67 14.29
CA VAL A 135 -4.60 -21.69 14.63
C VAL A 135 -5.97 -22.10 14.12
N ASP A 136 -6.16 -23.38 13.78
CA ASP A 136 -7.50 -23.91 13.50
C ASP A 136 -8.36 -23.90 14.78
N THR A 137 -9.62 -23.50 14.59
CA THR A 137 -10.61 -23.37 15.64
C THR A 137 -12.02 -23.54 15.08
N VAL A 138 -12.96 -23.97 15.91
CA VAL A 138 -14.35 -24.23 15.56
C VAL A 138 -15.23 -23.25 16.32
N GLY A 139 -16.22 -22.65 15.64
CA GLY A 139 -17.21 -21.76 16.26
C GLY A 139 -16.73 -20.34 16.55
N VAL A 140 -15.53 -19.96 16.07
CA VAL A 140 -14.98 -18.61 16.17
C VAL A 140 -14.96 -18.00 14.78
N LEU A 141 -15.33 -16.72 14.65
CA LEU A 141 -15.12 -15.98 13.41
C LEU A 141 -13.62 -15.88 13.13
N ASP A 142 -13.20 -16.27 11.93
CA ASP A 142 -11.79 -16.41 11.58
C ASP A 142 -11.01 -15.08 11.63
N THR A 143 -11.72 -13.96 11.54
CA THR A 143 -11.17 -12.60 11.68
C THR A 143 -11.21 -12.07 13.13
N ALA A 144 -11.74 -12.83 14.09
CA ALA A 144 -11.80 -12.42 15.49
C ALA A 144 -10.40 -12.40 16.10
N VAL A 145 -9.86 -11.19 16.28
CA VAL A 145 -8.46 -10.97 16.65
C VAL A 145 -8.08 -11.69 17.95
N SER A 146 -8.81 -11.44 19.05
CA SER A 146 -8.46 -11.98 20.37
C SER A 146 -8.53 -13.52 20.43
N PRO A 147 -9.60 -14.18 19.96
CA PRO A 147 -9.67 -15.64 19.91
C PRO A 147 -8.56 -16.29 19.08
N VAL A 148 -8.25 -15.79 17.88
CA VAL A 148 -7.19 -16.35 17.04
C VAL A 148 -5.81 -16.09 17.66
N ALA A 149 -5.58 -14.90 18.23
CA ALA A 149 -4.34 -14.57 18.92
C ALA A 149 -4.06 -15.48 20.13
N ALA A 150 -5.10 -15.97 20.81
CA ALA A 150 -4.98 -16.89 21.94
C ALA A 150 -4.48 -18.30 21.54
N LEU A 151 -4.50 -18.66 20.25
CA LEU A 151 -4.06 -19.97 19.75
C LEU A 151 -2.55 -20.06 19.53
N PHE A 152 -1.84 -18.92 19.57
CA PHE A 152 -0.37 -18.88 19.43
C PHE A 152 0.31 -19.23 20.75
N VAL A 153 0.16 -20.48 21.17
CA VAL A 153 0.71 -21.03 22.41
C VAL A 153 1.64 -22.21 22.12
N PRO A 154 2.67 -22.47 22.95
CA PRO A 154 3.69 -23.49 22.66
C PRO A 154 3.13 -24.89 22.37
N SER A 155 2.02 -25.28 23.00
CA SER A 155 1.36 -26.58 22.76
C SER A 155 0.75 -26.74 21.36
N ARG A 156 0.57 -25.63 20.62
CA ARG A 156 0.06 -25.60 19.24
C ARG A 156 1.17 -25.32 18.22
N LYS A 157 2.44 -25.28 18.62
CA LYS A 157 3.55 -25.01 17.71
C LYS A 157 3.71 -26.17 16.73
N LEU A 158 3.64 -25.86 15.43
CA LEU A 158 3.85 -26.80 14.32
C LEU A 158 5.32 -26.92 13.95
N GLY A 159 6.09 -25.84 14.11
CA GLY A 159 7.51 -25.80 13.82
C GLY A 159 8.04 -24.36 13.78
N GLU A 160 9.30 -24.20 13.41
CA GLU A 160 9.96 -22.90 13.32
C GLU A 160 11.04 -22.88 12.24
N GLY A 161 11.26 -21.69 11.68
CA GLY A 161 12.33 -21.43 10.72
C GLY A 161 13.15 -20.23 11.16
N ARG A 162 14.48 -20.33 11.01
CA ARG A 162 15.40 -19.20 11.17
C ARG A 162 15.51 -18.47 9.85
N PHE A 163 15.55 -17.15 9.89
CA PHE A 163 15.73 -16.33 8.70
C PHE A 163 16.93 -15.39 8.84
N PRO A 164 17.90 -15.46 7.92
CA PRO A 164 18.95 -14.46 7.84
C PRO A 164 18.36 -13.07 7.62
N SER A 165 19.05 -12.05 8.15
CA SER A 165 18.74 -10.63 7.94
C SER A 165 18.78 -10.19 6.47
N VAL A 166 19.31 -11.05 5.56
CA VAL A 166 19.52 -10.77 4.13
C VAL A 166 18.40 -11.35 3.24
N LEU A 167 17.44 -12.14 3.76
CA LEU A 167 16.39 -12.79 2.94
C LEU A 167 15.24 -11.86 2.49
N ALA A 168 15.50 -10.57 2.33
CA ALA A 168 14.59 -9.57 1.76
C ALA A 168 13.77 -10.09 0.55
N ILE A 169 14.36 -10.97 -0.29
CA ILE A 169 13.76 -11.44 -1.56
C ILE A 169 13.66 -12.96 -1.69
N ASP A 170 14.18 -13.76 -0.76
CA ASP A 170 14.35 -15.20 -0.95
C ASP A 170 13.28 -16.05 -0.23
N THR A 171 13.31 -17.36 -0.48
CA THR A 171 12.36 -18.35 0.00
C THR A 171 12.81 -18.95 1.32
N MET A 172 11.93 -18.90 2.31
CA MET A 172 12.09 -19.55 3.60
C MET A 172 11.28 -20.84 3.64
N ARG A 173 11.85 -21.86 4.28
CA ARG A 173 11.19 -23.13 4.56
C ARG A 173 11.07 -23.27 6.07
N ILE A 174 9.85 -23.40 6.56
CA ILE A 174 9.53 -23.67 7.96
C ILE A 174 9.12 -25.14 8.03
N PRO A 175 9.98 -26.04 8.56
CA PRO A 175 9.59 -27.42 8.81
C PRO A 175 8.35 -27.48 9.70
N LEU A 176 7.41 -28.36 9.37
CA LEU A 176 6.18 -28.57 10.13
C LEU A 176 6.17 -29.99 10.69
N ASN A 177 5.43 -30.19 11.77
CA ASN A 177 5.22 -31.51 12.35
C ASN A 177 4.41 -32.41 11.39
N ASP A 178 5.09 -33.39 10.81
CA ASP A 178 4.54 -34.37 9.87
C ASP A 178 3.31 -35.10 10.41
N SER A 179 3.31 -35.47 11.70
CA SER A 179 2.19 -36.20 12.30
C SER A 179 0.92 -35.34 12.36
N ILE A 180 1.06 -34.04 12.63
CA ILE A 180 -0.09 -33.12 12.68
C ILE A 180 -0.62 -32.85 11.27
N VAL A 181 0.27 -32.52 10.32
CA VAL A 181 -0.13 -32.26 8.92
C VAL A 181 -0.79 -33.50 8.31
N GLY A 182 -0.20 -34.68 8.52
CA GLY A 182 -0.73 -35.95 8.07
C GLY A 182 -2.10 -36.27 8.67
N ALA A 183 -2.27 -36.08 9.98
CA ALA A 183 -3.56 -36.29 10.64
C ALA A 183 -4.67 -35.40 10.05
N ARG A 184 -4.36 -34.14 9.69
CA ARG A 184 -5.32 -33.24 9.02
C ARG A 184 -5.69 -33.75 7.62
N MET A 185 -4.73 -34.20 6.82
CA MET A 185 -5.00 -34.72 5.46
C MET A 185 -5.82 -36.02 5.49
N VAL A 186 -5.45 -36.97 6.36
CA VAL A 186 -6.17 -38.25 6.51
C VAL A 186 -7.58 -38.04 7.03
N GLY A 187 -7.76 -37.13 7.99
CA GLY A 187 -9.06 -36.82 8.58
C GLY A 187 -9.95 -35.90 7.75
N ASN A 188 -9.52 -35.48 6.54
CA ASN A 188 -10.16 -34.42 5.76
C ASN A 188 -10.42 -33.14 6.58
N GLY A 189 -9.49 -32.84 7.48
CA GLY A 189 -9.52 -31.70 8.37
C GLY A 189 -8.92 -30.47 7.72
N ARG A 190 -9.23 -29.31 8.29
CA ARG A 190 -8.59 -28.04 7.93
C ARG A 190 -7.22 -27.94 8.60
N LEU A 191 -6.29 -27.27 7.94
CA LEU A 191 -5.05 -26.82 8.54
C LEU A 191 -4.96 -25.31 8.40
N ARG A 192 -4.86 -24.59 9.52
CA ARG A 192 -4.65 -23.14 9.52
C ARG A 192 -3.38 -22.84 10.29
N ILE A 193 -2.45 -22.18 9.62
CA ILE A 193 -1.12 -21.94 10.12
C ILE A 193 -0.99 -20.46 10.49
N GLY A 194 -0.80 -20.19 11.77
CA GLY A 194 -0.43 -18.88 12.27
C GLY A 194 1.08 -18.69 12.25
N LEU A 195 1.56 -17.54 11.78
CA LEU A 195 2.97 -17.16 11.74
C LEU A 195 3.24 -16.04 12.74
N ARG A 196 4.27 -16.21 13.56
CA ARG A 196 4.68 -15.22 14.57
C ARG A 196 6.19 -15.12 14.66
N ILE A 197 6.71 -13.91 14.78
CA ILE A 197 8.12 -13.67 15.10
C ILE A 197 8.35 -13.94 16.60
N GLU A 198 9.35 -14.77 16.91
CA GLU A 198 9.77 -15.11 18.28
C GLU A 198 11.15 -14.53 18.65
N SER A 199 11.73 -13.68 17.80
CA SER A 199 12.99 -13.02 18.10
C SER A 199 12.83 -12.02 19.25
N GLY A 200 13.89 -11.85 20.04
CA GLY A 200 13.90 -10.97 21.23
C GLY A 200 14.07 -9.48 20.94
N GLY A 201 14.06 -9.06 19.66
CA GLY A 201 14.28 -7.67 19.25
C GLY A 201 13.11 -7.08 18.47
N ASN A 202 13.16 -5.79 18.19
CA ASN A 202 12.23 -5.16 17.24
C ASN A 202 12.48 -5.76 15.86
N THR A 203 11.47 -6.37 15.26
CA THR A 203 11.65 -7.06 13.97
C THR A 203 10.38 -6.91 13.15
N THR A 204 10.56 -6.63 11.86
CA THR A 204 9.48 -6.55 10.88
C THR A 204 9.87 -7.40 9.67
N VAL A 205 8.95 -8.23 9.19
CA VAL A 205 9.12 -9.08 8.01
C VAL A 205 7.88 -8.97 7.15
N ARG A 206 8.09 -8.76 5.84
CA ARG A 206 7.02 -8.85 4.85
C ARG A 206 7.15 -10.16 4.11
N LEU A 207 6.13 -10.99 4.22
CA LEU A 207 6.00 -12.21 3.45
C LEU A 207 5.06 -11.96 2.27
N SER A 208 5.30 -12.66 1.17
CA SER A 208 4.40 -12.64 0.03
C SER A 208 3.07 -13.31 0.40
N SER A 209 1.96 -12.75 -0.11
CA SER A 209 0.61 -13.31 0.06
C SER A 209 0.13 -14.02 -1.20
N THR A 210 -1.07 -14.61 -1.17
CA THR A 210 -1.77 -15.21 -2.31
C THR A 210 -2.11 -14.19 -3.41
N THR A 211 -2.26 -12.91 -3.05
CA THR A 211 -2.45 -11.79 -3.98
C THR A 211 -1.12 -11.20 -4.49
N GLY A 212 0.00 -11.63 -3.91
CA GLY A 212 1.35 -11.23 -4.30
C GLY A 212 1.92 -12.04 -5.46
N SER A 213 3.17 -11.73 -5.85
CA SER A 213 3.85 -12.40 -6.97
C SER A 213 4.36 -13.81 -6.65
N ARG A 214 4.55 -14.14 -5.37
CA ARG A 214 5.03 -15.45 -4.89
C ARG A 214 4.16 -15.96 -3.75
N GLN A 215 3.12 -16.71 -4.05
CA GLN A 215 2.22 -17.21 -3.02
C GLN A 215 2.91 -18.21 -2.07
N PRO A 216 2.56 -18.18 -0.76
CA PRO A 216 3.02 -19.19 0.18
C PRO A 216 2.43 -20.56 -0.17
N VAL A 217 3.15 -21.65 0.12
CA VAL A 217 2.70 -23.01 -0.20
C VAL A 217 3.04 -24.01 0.90
N LEU A 218 2.16 -24.99 1.10
CA LEU A 218 2.44 -26.19 1.88
C LEU A 218 3.09 -27.24 0.96
N ARG A 219 4.28 -27.71 1.32
CA ARG A 219 4.95 -28.82 0.62
C ARG A 219 5.13 -30.02 1.54
N TYR A 220 4.96 -31.21 1.00
CA TYR A 220 5.06 -32.46 1.75
C TYR A 220 5.26 -33.63 0.80
N ARG A 221 5.68 -34.77 1.33
CA ARG A 221 5.72 -36.05 0.60
C ARG A 221 4.65 -36.96 1.20
N ALA A 222 3.67 -37.35 0.41
CA ALA A 222 2.64 -38.29 0.86
C ALA A 222 3.11 -39.74 0.71
N PHE A 223 2.55 -40.63 1.51
CA PHE A 223 2.68 -42.08 1.35
C PHE A 223 1.36 -42.79 1.66
N SER A 224 1.22 -44.02 1.17
CA SER A 224 0.09 -44.91 1.44
C SER A 224 0.57 -46.18 2.14
N GLY A 225 -0.20 -46.69 3.10
CA GLY A 225 0.14 -47.92 3.80
C GLY A 225 1.39 -47.82 4.68
N ALA A 226 2.00 -48.99 4.90
CA ALA A 226 3.35 -49.09 5.47
C ALA A 226 4.45 -48.80 4.42
N ASP A 227 4.07 -48.58 3.15
CA ASP A 227 5.01 -48.31 2.08
C ASP A 227 5.47 -46.84 2.13
N THR A 228 6.47 -46.61 2.98
CA THR A 228 7.18 -45.33 2.98
C THR A 228 8.16 -45.20 1.80
N THR A 229 8.32 -46.19 0.91
CA THR A 229 9.20 -46.05 -0.26
C THR A 229 8.56 -45.25 -1.40
N SER A 230 7.23 -45.05 -1.36
CA SER A 230 6.47 -44.13 -2.23
C SER A 230 6.80 -42.63 -2.04
N LYS A 231 7.90 -42.30 -1.35
CA LYS A 231 8.36 -40.95 -0.95
C LYS A 231 8.71 -40.00 -2.10
N ASP A 232 8.70 -40.43 -3.35
CA ASP A 232 9.41 -39.71 -4.42
C ASP A 232 8.69 -38.46 -4.94
N THR A 233 7.37 -38.34 -4.76
CA THR A 233 6.64 -37.16 -5.24
C THR A 233 6.51 -36.09 -4.16
N LEU A 234 7.18 -34.96 -4.38
CA LEU A 234 6.98 -33.75 -3.60
C LEU A 234 5.68 -33.07 -4.05
N LEU A 235 4.69 -33.04 -3.18
CA LEU A 235 3.40 -32.40 -3.42
C LEU A 235 3.45 -30.96 -2.93
N THR A 236 2.73 -30.09 -3.64
CA THR A 236 2.56 -28.68 -3.30
C THR A 236 1.08 -28.37 -3.23
N TRP A 237 0.67 -27.68 -2.18
CA TRP A 237 -0.70 -27.27 -1.96
C TRP A 237 -0.77 -25.78 -1.60
N TYR A 238 -1.80 -25.12 -2.08
CA TYR A 238 -1.94 -23.67 -1.99
C TYR A 238 -2.92 -23.28 -0.88
N PRO A 239 -2.69 -22.13 -0.22
CA PRO A 239 -3.63 -21.60 0.72
C PRO A 239 -5.00 -21.44 0.07
N ASN A 240 -6.02 -21.82 0.81
CA ASN A 240 -7.41 -21.68 0.42
C ASN A 240 -8.26 -21.53 1.67
N SER A 241 -9.34 -20.77 1.52
CA SER A 241 -10.33 -20.57 2.56
C SER A 241 -11.63 -21.24 2.15
N GLY A 242 -12.28 -21.91 3.11
CA GLY A 242 -13.61 -22.48 2.97
C GLY A 242 -14.73 -21.56 3.44
N SER A 243 -14.42 -20.42 4.07
CA SER A 243 -15.42 -19.50 4.64
C SER A 243 -15.05 -18.02 4.44
N PRO A 244 -16.04 -17.11 4.40
CA PRO A 244 -17.49 -17.37 4.43
C PRO A 244 -17.98 -18.10 3.15
N THR A 245 -19.13 -18.79 3.21
CA THR A 245 -19.63 -19.57 2.05
C THR A 245 -20.51 -18.73 1.13
N ASP A 246 -21.08 -17.66 1.65
CA ASP A 246 -22.00 -16.72 1.00
C ASP A 246 -21.29 -15.57 0.26
N ASP A 247 -20.02 -15.30 0.56
CA ASP A 247 -19.21 -14.30 -0.13
C ASP A 247 -17.91 -14.91 -0.68
N GLN A 248 -17.88 -15.18 -1.98
CA GLN A 248 -16.70 -15.79 -2.64
C GLN A 248 -15.49 -14.85 -2.68
N VAL A 249 -15.70 -13.53 -2.66
CA VAL A 249 -14.60 -12.55 -2.70
C VAL A 249 -13.90 -12.53 -1.35
N VAL A 250 -14.67 -12.36 -0.26
CA VAL A 250 -14.13 -12.41 1.11
C VAL A 250 -13.54 -13.78 1.40
N LYS A 251 -14.18 -14.86 0.93
CA LYS A 251 -13.62 -16.21 1.03
C LYS A 251 -12.23 -16.27 0.40
N ALA A 252 -12.07 -15.86 -0.85
CA ALA A 252 -10.79 -15.89 -1.53
C ALA A 252 -9.73 -15.05 -0.79
N GLN A 253 -10.09 -13.85 -0.34
CA GLN A 253 -9.21 -12.95 0.42
C GLN A 253 -8.74 -13.58 1.73
N LEU A 254 -9.61 -14.28 2.46
CA LEU A 254 -9.22 -14.86 3.75
C LEU A 254 -8.26 -16.05 3.64
N ALA A 255 -7.86 -16.50 2.45
CA ALA A 255 -6.87 -17.58 2.28
C ALA A 255 -5.54 -17.28 3.01
N ASP A 256 -5.14 -16.00 3.04
CA ASP A 256 -4.10 -15.50 3.92
C ASP A 256 -4.33 -14.05 4.32
N TYR A 257 -3.89 -13.66 5.52
CA TYR A 257 -4.08 -12.29 6.02
C TYR A 257 -3.14 -11.94 7.17
N THR A 258 -3.00 -10.63 7.42
CA THR A 258 -2.32 -10.11 8.61
C THR A 258 -3.29 -9.98 9.77
N LEU A 259 -3.00 -10.65 10.88
CA LEU A 259 -3.70 -10.51 12.15
C LEU A 259 -3.05 -9.40 12.99
N VAL A 260 -3.74 -8.26 13.10
CA VAL A 260 -3.28 -7.11 13.90
C VAL A 260 -3.67 -7.29 15.37
N VAL A 261 -2.85 -8.00 16.15
CA VAL A 261 -3.09 -8.23 17.58
C VAL A 261 -2.87 -6.95 18.39
N LYS A 262 -1.75 -6.26 18.12
CA LYS A 262 -1.48 -4.90 18.60
C LYS A 262 -0.90 -4.08 17.46
N GLY A 263 -1.36 -2.85 17.33
CA GLY A 263 -0.91 -1.90 16.32
C GLY A 263 -0.94 -0.48 16.87
N THR A 264 -0.62 0.50 16.03
CA THR A 264 -0.62 1.91 16.41
C THR A 264 -1.97 2.31 17.02
N PRO A 265 -1.98 3.02 18.18
CA PRO A 265 -3.22 3.50 18.76
C PRO A 265 -3.97 4.43 17.79
N PRO A 266 -5.29 4.59 17.93
CA PRO A 266 -6.04 5.62 17.22
C PRO A 266 -5.37 7.01 17.38
N PRO A 267 -5.42 7.88 16.36
CA PRO A 267 -4.90 9.23 16.51
C PRO A 267 -5.71 9.97 17.60
N PRO A 268 -5.05 10.79 18.44
CA PRO A 268 -5.73 11.58 19.46
C PRO A 268 -6.60 12.68 18.81
N THR A 269 -7.49 13.29 19.60
CA THR A 269 -8.26 14.49 19.21
C THR A 269 -7.33 15.57 18.66
N GLY A 270 -7.73 16.25 17.59
CA GLY A 270 -6.88 17.25 16.93
C GLY A 270 -5.81 16.69 15.98
N VAL A 271 -5.77 15.37 15.76
CA VAL A 271 -4.81 14.72 14.85
C VAL A 271 -5.55 13.72 13.97
N PHE A 272 -5.16 13.66 12.69
CA PHE A 272 -5.52 12.56 11.80
C PHE A 272 -4.25 11.80 11.38
N ALA A 273 -4.43 10.53 11.04
CA ALA A 273 -3.36 9.62 10.62
C ALA A 273 -3.64 9.03 9.23
N VAL A 274 -2.56 8.80 8.47
CA VAL A 274 -2.57 8.19 7.13
C VAL A 274 -1.60 7.01 7.11
N GLY A 275 -2.03 5.88 6.56
CA GLY A 275 -1.25 4.66 6.38
C GLY A 275 -1.33 3.66 7.53
N GLY A 276 -0.19 3.01 7.78
CA GLY A 276 -0.04 1.99 8.82
C GLY A 276 -0.73 0.66 8.52
N VAL A 277 -0.56 -0.30 9.43
CA VAL A 277 -1.03 -1.68 9.27
C VAL A 277 -2.55 -1.81 9.22
N ARG A 278 -3.29 -0.85 9.78
CA ARG A 278 -4.76 -0.88 9.76
C ARG A 278 -5.38 -0.17 8.55
N GLY A 279 -4.56 0.31 7.61
CA GLY A 279 -5.06 0.95 6.41
C GLY A 279 -5.82 2.25 6.69
N ARG A 280 -5.16 3.23 7.31
CA ARG A 280 -5.79 4.52 7.60
C ARG A 280 -5.76 5.42 6.38
N ARG A 281 -6.92 5.93 5.99
CA ARG A 281 -7.03 6.99 4.98
C ARG A 281 -7.63 8.22 5.63
N THR A 282 -7.21 9.40 5.20
CA THR A 282 -7.83 10.65 5.64
C THR A 282 -8.71 11.20 4.54
N TYR A 283 -9.95 11.51 4.90
CA TYR A 283 -10.89 12.23 4.05
C TYR A 283 -10.87 13.72 4.41
N LEU A 284 -10.59 14.60 3.45
CA LEU A 284 -10.64 16.05 3.61
C LEU A 284 -11.69 16.61 2.65
N ALA A 285 -12.80 17.15 3.18
CA ALA A 285 -13.81 17.84 2.37
C ALA A 285 -13.62 19.36 2.46
N PHE A 286 -13.64 20.04 1.33
CA PHE A 286 -13.42 21.48 1.22
C PHE A 286 -14.69 22.20 0.77
N ASP A 287 -15.01 23.31 1.42
CA ASP A 287 -15.93 24.33 0.91
C ASP A 287 -15.13 25.34 0.09
N VAL A 288 -15.03 25.08 -1.22
CA VAL A 288 -14.34 25.96 -2.17
C VAL A 288 -15.37 26.90 -2.80
N PRO A 289 -15.23 28.23 -2.65
CA PRO A 289 -16.14 29.17 -3.28
C PRO A 289 -16.22 28.99 -4.79
N ARG A 290 -17.44 28.85 -5.34
CA ARG A 290 -17.69 28.65 -6.78
C ARG A 290 -16.96 29.65 -7.68
N ARG A 291 -16.85 30.91 -7.25
CA ARG A 291 -16.10 31.96 -7.98
C ARG A 291 -14.65 31.58 -8.31
N LEU A 292 -14.01 30.73 -7.50
CA LEU A 292 -12.65 30.25 -7.72
C LEU A 292 -12.57 29.12 -8.74
N LEU A 293 -13.65 28.36 -8.92
CA LEU A 293 -13.69 27.21 -9.81
C LEU A 293 -14.27 27.56 -11.19
N ASP A 294 -15.34 28.35 -11.23
CA ASP A 294 -16.11 28.60 -12.46
C ASP A 294 -15.47 29.68 -13.36
N SER A 295 -14.87 30.71 -12.74
CA SER A 295 -14.47 31.94 -13.43
C SER A 295 -12.98 32.23 -13.34
N THR A 296 -12.15 31.22 -13.08
CA THR A 296 -10.69 31.40 -12.99
C THR A 296 -9.94 30.30 -13.73
N GLN A 297 -8.68 30.59 -14.04
CA GLN A 297 -7.71 29.58 -14.41
C GLN A 297 -6.81 29.30 -13.20
N ILE A 298 -6.88 28.08 -12.68
CA ILE A 298 -6.04 27.67 -11.55
C ILE A 298 -4.61 27.42 -12.04
N VAL A 299 -3.71 28.31 -11.64
CA VAL A 299 -2.28 28.26 -11.95
C VAL A 299 -1.59 27.29 -11.01
N ARG A 300 -1.86 27.40 -9.71
CA ARG A 300 -1.28 26.55 -8.66
C ARG A 300 -2.29 26.33 -7.54
N ALA A 301 -2.24 25.17 -6.92
CA ALA A 301 -2.90 24.93 -5.65
C ALA A 301 -2.01 24.05 -4.78
N THR A 302 -1.90 24.40 -3.50
CA THR A 302 -1.03 23.74 -2.54
C THR A 302 -1.81 23.44 -1.26
N LEU A 303 -1.91 22.17 -0.91
CA LEU A 303 -2.42 21.71 0.37
C LEU A 303 -1.30 21.81 1.41
N HIS A 304 -1.52 22.60 2.45
CA HIS A 304 -0.60 22.72 3.59
C HIS A 304 -1.13 21.91 4.77
N LEU A 305 -0.29 21.00 5.28
CA LEU A 305 -0.57 20.14 6.42
C LEU A 305 0.49 20.37 7.50
N SER A 306 0.07 20.55 8.76
CA SER A 306 1.00 20.57 9.89
C SER A 306 1.24 19.15 10.39
N GLN A 307 2.40 18.60 10.08
CA GLN A 307 2.81 17.27 10.52
C GLN A 307 3.19 17.28 12.00
N VAL A 308 2.79 16.22 12.71
CA VAL A 308 3.29 15.85 14.03
C VAL A 308 4.00 14.50 13.95
N PRO A 309 4.98 14.21 14.83
CA PRO A 309 5.68 12.93 14.81
C PRO A 309 4.71 11.77 15.07
N ALA A 310 4.76 10.74 14.23
CA ALA A 310 3.98 9.52 14.49
C ALA A 310 4.57 8.76 15.69
N PRO A 311 3.75 8.19 16.59
CA PRO A 311 4.20 7.70 17.89
C PRO A 311 5.14 6.49 17.82
N LEU A 312 5.10 5.73 16.72
CA LEU A 312 5.91 4.53 16.49
C LEU A 312 6.88 4.69 15.31
N ALA A 313 7.08 5.92 14.83
CA ALA A 313 8.07 6.20 13.80
C ALA A 313 9.48 6.09 14.36
N GLU A 314 10.35 5.38 13.64
CA GLU A 314 11.76 5.26 13.94
C GLU A 314 12.59 6.26 13.11
N PRO A 315 13.80 6.64 13.58
CA PRO A 315 14.68 7.50 12.81
C PRO A 315 14.97 6.94 11.42
N GLY A 316 14.55 7.68 10.38
CA GLY A 316 14.75 7.29 8.99
C GLY A 316 13.50 6.71 8.32
N ASP A 317 12.44 6.42 9.07
CA ASP A 317 11.16 6.03 8.50
C ASP A 317 10.63 7.14 7.59
N THR A 318 10.38 6.77 6.33
CA THR A 318 9.88 7.67 5.30
C THR A 318 8.69 7.00 4.62
N ALA A 319 7.62 7.74 4.40
CA ALA A 319 6.43 7.29 3.69
C ALA A 319 6.19 8.13 2.44
N LEU A 320 5.61 7.50 1.41
CA LEU A 320 5.18 8.17 0.19
C LEU A 320 3.70 8.55 0.34
N LEU A 321 3.43 9.82 0.56
CA LEU A 321 2.06 10.33 0.69
C LEU A 321 1.44 10.58 -0.69
N GLU A 322 0.24 10.05 -0.89
CA GLU A 322 -0.61 10.30 -2.04
C GLU A 322 -1.79 11.20 -1.66
N ALA A 323 -2.07 12.18 -2.52
CA ALA A 323 -3.30 12.94 -2.51
C ALA A 323 -4.15 12.52 -3.72
N LEU A 324 -5.35 12.03 -3.43
CA LEU A 324 -6.25 11.41 -4.42
C LEU A 324 -7.53 12.25 -4.52
N LEU A 325 -8.10 12.31 -5.72
CA LEU A 325 -9.40 12.96 -5.94
C LEU A 325 -10.50 12.03 -5.43
N GLY A 326 -11.30 12.48 -4.47
CA GLY A 326 -12.50 11.76 -4.08
C GLY A 326 -13.61 11.93 -5.11
N THR A 327 -14.24 10.83 -5.50
CA THR A 327 -15.27 10.79 -6.57
C THR A 327 -16.63 10.31 -6.06
N ALA A 328 -16.74 10.01 -4.77
CA ALA A 328 -18.00 9.59 -4.15
C ALA A 328 -19.07 10.69 -4.21
N LYS A 329 -20.26 10.34 -4.70
CA LYS A 329 -21.43 11.23 -4.63
C LYS A 329 -21.86 11.51 -3.18
N GLY A 330 -22.45 12.67 -2.96
CA GLY A 330 -22.95 13.13 -1.67
C GLY A 330 -24.06 12.27 -1.08
N VAL A 331 -24.69 11.39 -1.89
CA VAL A 331 -25.67 10.38 -1.45
C VAL A 331 -25.06 9.27 -0.60
N VAL A 332 -23.79 8.91 -0.83
CA VAL A 332 -23.07 7.97 0.03
C VAL A 332 -22.79 8.71 1.33
N LYS A 333 -23.41 8.38 2.46
CA LYS A 333 -23.21 9.13 3.72
C LYS A 333 -22.05 8.61 4.58
N ASP A 334 -21.71 7.35 4.41
CA ASP A 334 -20.62 6.69 5.12
C ASP A 334 -19.25 7.15 4.57
N ILE A 335 -18.48 7.87 5.39
CA ILE A 335 -17.17 8.41 5.01
C ILE A 335 -16.17 7.30 4.70
N SER A 336 -16.21 6.17 5.42
CA SER A 336 -15.33 5.03 5.15
C SER A 336 -15.59 4.44 3.76
N LYS A 337 -16.85 4.40 3.33
CA LYS A 337 -17.17 4.01 1.95
C LYS A 337 -16.76 5.07 0.94
N ARG A 338 -16.94 6.37 1.24
CA ARG A 338 -16.50 7.45 0.34
C ARG A 338 -15.01 7.38 0.03
N THR A 339 -14.18 7.06 1.01
CA THR A 339 -12.72 6.95 0.83
C THR A 339 -12.28 5.79 -0.06
N LEU A 340 -13.20 4.89 -0.46
CA LEU A 340 -12.94 3.83 -1.44
C LEU A 340 -13.21 4.29 -2.88
N PHE A 341 -13.98 5.37 -3.09
CA PHE A 341 -14.24 5.95 -4.41
C PHE A 341 -13.29 7.11 -4.64
N HIS A 342 -12.15 6.80 -5.25
CA HIS A 342 -11.11 7.78 -5.55
C HIS A 342 -10.41 7.43 -6.85
N GLU A 343 -9.81 8.45 -7.47
CA GLU A 343 -9.03 8.29 -8.69
C GLU A 343 -7.66 8.95 -8.51
N PRO A 344 -6.56 8.32 -8.98
CA PRO A 344 -5.31 9.03 -9.19
C PRO A 344 -5.52 10.06 -10.31
N VAL A 345 -5.08 11.31 -10.10
CA VAL A 345 -5.19 12.35 -11.14
C VAL A 345 -3.96 12.29 -12.04
N THR A 346 -4.14 11.90 -13.32
CA THR A 346 -3.08 11.80 -14.34
C THR A 346 -3.18 12.93 -15.37
N PHE A 347 -2.04 13.33 -15.95
CA PHE A 347 -1.97 14.17 -17.16
C PHE A 347 -0.94 13.58 -18.12
N ASP A 348 -1.22 13.60 -19.42
CA ASP A 348 -0.18 13.46 -20.43
C ASP A 348 0.60 14.78 -20.64
N ILE A 349 1.64 14.72 -21.47
CA ILE A 349 2.48 15.86 -21.87
C ILE A 349 1.70 17.01 -22.54
N ASN A 350 0.44 16.77 -22.94
CA ASN A 350 -0.46 17.74 -23.56
C ASN A 350 -1.60 18.17 -22.62
N GLY A 351 -1.55 17.81 -21.33
CA GLY A 351 -2.58 18.14 -20.35
C GLY A 351 -3.89 17.36 -20.51
N ARG A 352 -3.89 16.25 -21.25
CA ARG A 352 -5.05 15.39 -21.48
C ARG A 352 -5.10 14.25 -20.47
N ILE A 353 -6.31 13.88 -20.05
CA ILE A 353 -6.54 12.77 -19.10
C ILE A 353 -6.27 11.45 -19.82
N VAL A 354 -5.31 10.66 -19.32
CA VAL A 354 -5.03 9.30 -19.80
C VAL A 354 -5.04 8.35 -18.60
N GLY A 355 -5.92 7.35 -18.64
CA GLY A 355 -6.10 6.39 -17.54
C GLY A 355 -4.81 5.63 -17.20
N ALA A 356 -4.68 5.35 -15.90
CA ALA A 356 -3.69 4.50 -15.23
C ALA A 356 -2.23 4.70 -15.66
N MET A 357 -1.43 5.41 -14.84
CA MET A 357 -0.06 5.02 -14.44
C MET A 357 0.72 6.07 -13.61
N SER A 358 0.21 7.28 -13.35
CA SER A 358 0.85 8.18 -12.37
C SER A 358 -0.14 9.20 -11.83
N GLY A 359 -0.54 9.07 -10.56
CA GLY A 359 -1.25 10.13 -9.86
C GLY A 359 -0.39 11.38 -9.69
N LEU A 360 -0.86 12.34 -8.88
CA LEU A 360 -0.01 13.42 -8.38
C LEU A 360 1.34 12.85 -7.88
N PRO A 361 2.47 13.55 -8.10
CA PRO A 361 3.75 13.05 -7.64
C PRO A 361 3.70 12.76 -6.13
N GLN A 362 3.97 11.51 -5.78
CA GLN A 362 4.04 11.07 -4.39
C GLN A 362 5.06 11.91 -3.62
N VAL A 363 4.71 12.35 -2.42
CA VAL A 363 5.61 13.15 -1.59
C VAL A 363 6.24 12.27 -0.53
N ALA A 364 7.56 12.12 -0.58
CA ALA A 364 8.33 11.45 0.47
C ALA A 364 8.36 12.30 1.74
N ILE A 365 7.82 11.77 2.84
CA ILE A 365 7.71 12.45 4.13
C ILE A 365 8.33 11.59 5.22
N LYS A 366 9.26 12.17 5.96
CA LYS A 366 9.86 11.54 7.13
C LYS A 366 8.85 11.48 8.28
N ALA A 367 8.59 10.31 8.84
CA ALA A 367 7.48 10.08 9.77
C ALA A 367 7.73 10.60 11.20
N ASP A 368 8.99 10.76 11.61
CA ASP A 368 9.43 11.13 12.97
C ASP A 368 9.62 12.64 13.17
N THR A 369 8.99 13.49 12.35
CA THR A 369 9.26 14.94 12.34
C THR A 369 8.02 15.80 12.53
N THR A 370 8.24 16.99 13.11
CA THR A 370 7.28 18.10 13.12
C THR A 370 7.65 19.08 12.02
N ALA A 371 6.76 19.30 11.06
CA ALA A 371 7.01 20.22 9.96
C ALA A 371 5.71 20.60 9.25
N THR A 372 5.71 21.73 8.55
CA THR A 372 4.67 22.03 7.56
C THR A 372 5.00 21.30 6.25
N ARG A 373 4.03 20.57 5.72
CA ARG A 373 4.12 19.86 4.44
C ARG A 373 3.24 20.55 3.42
N SER A 374 3.82 20.82 2.26
CA SER A 374 3.15 21.45 1.13
C SER A 374 3.03 20.45 -0.01
N ILE A 375 1.80 20.14 -0.40
CA ILE A 375 1.50 19.13 -1.42
C ILE A 375 0.81 19.86 -2.58
N GLU A 376 1.36 19.72 -3.78
CA GLU A 376 0.77 20.31 -4.99
C GLU A 376 -0.51 19.53 -5.35
N VAL A 377 -1.61 20.25 -5.54
CA VAL A 377 -2.95 19.67 -5.80
C VAL A 377 -3.74 20.44 -6.85
N ALA A 378 -3.13 21.34 -7.64
CA ALA A 378 -3.83 22.09 -8.69
C ALA A 378 -4.60 21.16 -9.65
N PRO A 379 -4.06 20.00 -10.04
CA PRO A 379 -4.80 18.96 -10.75
C PRO A 379 -6.18 18.61 -10.19
N ILE A 380 -6.29 18.43 -8.88
CA ILE A 380 -7.54 18.04 -8.23
C ILE A 380 -8.56 19.18 -8.35
N LEU A 381 -8.13 20.43 -8.09
CA LEU A 381 -9.04 21.57 -8.17
C LEU A 381 -9.52 21.84 -9.61
N ARG A 382 -8.68 21.59 -10.61
CA ARG A 382 -9.10 21.67 -12.03
C ARG A 382 -10.18 20.65 -12.37
N GLN A 383 -10.20 19.49 -11.72
CA GLN A 383 -11.29 18.53 -11.86
C GLN A 383 -12.56 19.01 -11.17
N TRP A 384 -12.45 19.60 -9.97
CA TRP A 384 -13.60 20.17 -9.26
C TRP A 384 -14.32 21.26 -10.06
N ALA A 385 -13.61 22.03 -10.89
CA ALA A 385 -14.23 23.01 -11.78
C ALA A 385 -15.22 22.42 -12.80
N ASN A 386 -15.18 21.11 -13.06
CA ASN A 386 -16.08 20.42 -13.99
C ASN A 386 -17.16 19.60 -13.28
N VAL A 387 -17.28 19.72 -11.96
CA VAL A 387 -18.13 18.85 -11.14
C VAL A 387 -19.05 19.70 -10.26
N ASP A 388 -20.35 19.37 -10.24
CA ASP A 388 -21.29 20.04 -9.34
C ASP A 388 -21.04 19.59 -7.89
N SER A 389 -20.60 20.53 -7.05
CA SER A 389 -20.32 20.28 -5.63
C SER A 389 -21.54 19.83 -4.82
N THR A 390 -22.75 20.04 -5.34
CA THR A 390 -23.99 19.54 -4.73
C THR A 390 -24.21 18.03 -4.96
N ASP A 391 -23.64 17.47 -6.04
CA ASP A 391 -23.69 16.04 -6.34
C ASP A 391 -22.43 15.32 -5.83
N VAL A 392 -21.23 15.89 -6.05
CA VAL A 392 -19.95 15.29 -5.62
C VAL A 392 -19.17 16.31 -4.78
N PRO A 393 -19.01 16.07 -3.47
CA PRO A 393 -18.25 16.98 -2.61
C PRO A 393 -16.78 17.12 -3.04
N HIS A 394 -16.27 18.35 -3.01
CA HIS A 394 -14.85 18.64 -3.27
C HIS A 394 -13.97 18.03 -2.20
N THR A 395 -13.34 16.91 -2.52
CA THR A 395 -12.66 16.08 -1.53
C THR A 395 -11.28 15.63 -1.98
N ILE A 396 -10.35 15.65 -1.04
CA ILE A 396 -9.01 15.08 -1.16
C ILE A 396 -8.94 13.90 -0.20
N ILE A 397 -8.51 12.75 -0.71
CA ILE A 397 -8.23 11.57 0.10
C ILE A 397 -6.72 11.44 0.22
N LEU A 398 -6.22 11.32 1.45
CA LEU A 398 -4.82 11.06 1.72
C LEU A 398 -4.62 9.58 2.01
N GLN A 399 -3.64 8.99 1.36
CA GLN A 399 -3.32 7.55 1.43
C GLN A 399 -1.80 7.34 1.39
N LEU A 400 -1.33 6.22 1.97
CA LEU A 400 -0.02 5.65 1.63
C LEU A 400 -0.22 4.45 0.70
N PRO A 401 0.58 4.27 -0.36
CA PRO A 401 0.50 3.09 -1.23
C PRO A 401 0.89 1.80 -0.50
N THR A 402 1.57 1.93 0.65
CA THR A 402 2.02 0.83 1.49
C THR A 402 1.09 0.56 2.69
N GLU A 403 -0.13 1.11 2.67
CA GLU A 403 -1.14 0.86 3.69
C GLU A 403 -1.47 -0.63 3.84
N GLY A 404 -1.63 -1.11 5.09
CA GLY A 404 -1.86 -2.53 5.38
C GLY A 404 -0.61 -3.42 5.32
N ILE A 405 0.44 -3.01 4.60
CA ILE A 405 1.68 -3.81 4.42
C ILE A 405 2.91 -3.19 5.08
N GLU A 406 2.78 -2.00 5.67
CA GLU A 406 3.82 -1.32 6.44
C GLU A 406 3.33 -0.78 7.78
N LEU A 407 4.28 -0.62 8.71
CA LEU A 407 4.05 0.04 10.00
C LEU A 407 4.08 1.57 9.91
N THR A 408 4.63 2.13 8.83
CA THR A 408 4.83 3.56 8.68
C THR A 408 3.48 4.28 8.62
N GLU A 409 3.35 5.31 9.45
CA GLU A 409 2.19 6.21 9.48
C GLU A 409 2.66 7.65 9.39
N LEU A 410 1.83 8.51 8.80
CA LEU A 410 2.00 9.96 8.85
C LEU A 410 0.87 10.58 9.65
N TRP A 411 1.21 11.45 10.59
CA TRP A 411 0.25 12.09 11.49
C TRP A 411 0.27 13.60 11.23
N PHE A 412 -0.92 14.20 11.15
CA PHE A 412 -1.08 15.63 10.88
C PHE A 412 -2.16 16.23 11.77
N ALA A 413 -2.05 17.51 12.05
CA ALA A 413 -3.08 18.26 12.76
C ALA A 413 -4.39 18.25 11.96
N SER A 414 -5.50 18.01 12.67
CA SER A 414 -6.85 18.03 12.12
C SER A 414 -7.52 19.40 12.28
N LEU A 415 -8.77 19.52 11.83
CA LEU A 415 -9.62 20.69 12.03
C LEU A 415 -9.89 21.02 13.50
N GLU A 416 -9.83 20.02 14.38
CA GLU A 416 -9.99 20.21 15.82
C GLU A 416 -8.73 20.78 16.48
N ALA A 417 -7.60 20.85 15.76
CA ALA A 417 -6.39 21.47 16.26
C ALA A 417 -6.51 22.99 16.39
N THR A 418 -5.46 23.61 16.97
CA THR A 418 -5.34 25.07 17.03
C THR A 418 -5.42 25.66 15.62
N PRO A 419 -6.11 26.81 15.42
CA PRO A 419 -6.39 27.34 14.08
C PRO A 419 -5.18 27.51 13.15
N ALA A 420 -3.99 27.77 13.71
CA ALA A 420 -2.76 27.93 12.96
C ALA A 420 -2.17 26.62 12.41
N LEU A 421 -2.59 25.46 12.94
CA LEU A 421 -2.11 24.13 12.53
C LEU A 421 -3.10 23.40 11.63
N ARG A 422 -4.30 23.93 11.44
CA ARG A 422 -5.35 23.26 10.66
C ARG A 422 -4.92 23.12 9.20
N PRO A 423 -5.39 22.08 8.50
CA PRO A 423 -5.16 21.94 7.07
C PRO A 423 -5.67 23.18 6.30
N THR A 424 -4.87 23.68 5.37
CA THR A 424 -5.26 24.83 4.53
C THR A 424 -4.95 24.57 3.07
N LEU A 425 -5.73 25.20 2.18
CA LEU A 425 -5.52 25.11 0.74
C LEU A 425 -5.19 26.50 0.21
N GLN A 426 -3.98 26.67 -0.28
CA GLN A 426 -3.52 27.90 -0.95
C GLN A 426 -3.75 27.75 -2.44
N ILE A 427 -4.42 28.73 -3.06
CA ILE A 427 -4.83 28.70 -4.46
C ILE A 427 -4.36 29.98 -5.12
N THR A 428 -3.52 29.81 -6.14
CA THR A 428 -3.07 30.88 -7.03
C THR A 428 -3.78 30.72 -8.37
N PHE A 429 -4.48 31.77 -8.79
CA PHE A 429 -5.35 31.73 -9.96
C PHE A 429 -5.29 33.03 -10.75
N VAL A 430 -5.64 32.94 -12.02
CA VAL A 430 -5.88 34.08 -12.89
C VAL A 430 -7.39 34.22 -13.04
N PRO A 431 -8.02 35.31 -12.57
CA PRO A 431 -9.42 35.58 -12.88
C PRO A 431 -9.60 35.60 -14.40
N ARG A 432 -10.65 34.95 -14.93
CA ARG A 432 -11.02 35.17 -16.32
C ARG A 432 -11.64 36.56 -16.41
N ASN A 433 -10.84 37.53 -16.84
CA ASN A 433 -11.37 38.80 -17.32
C ASN A 433 -12.14 38.49 -18.61
N ALA A 434 -13.46 38.40 -18.56
CA ALA A 434 -14.24 38.51 -19.79
C ALA A 434 -14.28 39.99 -20.18
N PRO A 435 -13.66 40.36 -21.30
CA PRO A 435 -14.50 40.87 -22.37
C PRO A 435 -14.09 40.24 -23.72
N GLY A 436 -14.63 39.06 -24.00
CA GLY A 436 -14.76 38.54 -25.37
C GLY A 436 -16.19 38.75 -25.84
N ILE A 437 -16.42 39.88 -26.53
CA ILE A 437 -17.58 40.12 -27.40
C ILE A 437 -17.53 39.06 -28.55
N PRO A 438 -18.68 38.57 -29.06
CA PRO A 438 -18.86 37.29 -29.78
C PRO A 438 -17.96 37.02 -30.99
#